data_AF-A0A2R6DZQ3-F1
#
_entry.id   AF-A0A2R6DZQ3-F1
#
_cell.length_a   1.000
_cell.length_b   1.000
_cell.length_c   1.000
_cell.angle_alpha   90.00
_cell.angle_beta   90.00
_cell.angle_gamma   90.00
#
_symmetry.space_group_name_H-M   'P 1'
#
loop_
_entity.id
_entity.type
_entity.pdbx_description
1 polymer ?
#
loop_
_entity_poly.entity_id
_entity_poly.type
_entity_poly.pdbx_seq_one_letter_code
_entity_poly.pdbx_strand_id
1 'polypeptide(L)'
;MNLQRTLAVVAAVVVLGAVAVAALAPGAVADRSDEPVRSSYLTLQEPRVAAGSVSGETVELSLDLRLDHRGGPARNVTIEVQAIDRETGLVARTVRKDLGNITGNREVRTRVNVTVPREGGYRLHTRVYENGERIETGLTEVRGVDSLTPDSLEFHRFTSGGADLPVISYSPTEADDNRTALETRTWLTNRGEEPAGGLELVVRARQVESNLIADRATVRIDEVRPGRTATPTVELDVPSNYNYYLDGILLRDGVIVGSATSGAMLDPSRPVPENTTREEVEFDAGDFTSETPEPPRDRDTPAPTVESGPGFGIAVTLLALLAAAFVAHRRRP
;
A
#
# COMPACT_ATOMS: atom_id res chain seq x y z
N MET A 1 93.97 -36.72 -11.77
CA MET A 1 93.09 -35.57 -11.44
C MET A 1 92.28 -35.95 -10.22
N ASN A 2 92.38 -35.16 -9.14
CA ASN A 2 91.88 -35.53 -7.81
C ASN A 2 90.35 -35.49 -7.77
N LEU A 3 89.72 -36.63 -7.46
CA LEU A 3 88.27 -36.82 -7.38
C LEU A 3 87.58 -35.75 -6.52
N GLN A 4 88.24 -35.30 -5.46
CA GLN A 4 87.79 -34.23 -4.57
C GLN A 4 87.66 -32.87 -5.27
N ARG A 5 88.58 -32.56 -6.19
CA ARG A 5 88.58 -31.30 -6.94
C ARG A 5 87.47 -31.31 -7.99
N THR A 6 87.21 -32.46 -8.61
CA THR A 6 86.09 -32.66 -9.53
C THR A 6 84.74 -32.54 -8.81
N LEU A 7 84.60 -33.14 -7.62
CA LEU A 7 83.39 -33.04 -6.80
C LEU A 7 83.13 -31.60 -6.33
N ALA A 8 84.18 -30.87 -5.93
CA ALA A 8 84.05 -29.47 -5.52
C ALA A 8 83.60 -28.57 -6.67
N VAL A 9 84.12 -28.79 -7.88
CA VAL A 9 83.70 -28.04 -9.08
C VAL A 9 82.26 -28.37 -9.47
N VAL A 10 81.86 -29.65 -9.44
CA VAL A 10 80.48 -30.05 -9.71
C VAL A 10 79.52 -29.46 -8.68
N ALA A 11 79.86 -29.51 -7.39
CA ALA A 11 79.06 -28.89 -6.34
C ALA A 11 78.92 -27.38 -6.55
N ALA A 12 80.01 -26.69 -6.89
CA ALA A 12 79.97 -25.26 -7.17
C ALA A 12 79.08 -24.93 -8.38
N VAL A 13 79.15 -25.73 -9.45
CA VAL A 13 78.29 -25.56 -10.64
C VAL A 13 76.83 -25.81 -10.31
N VAL A 14 76.52 -26.81 -9.49
CA VAL A 14 75.15 -27.12 -9.06
C VAL A 14 74.60 -25.98 -8.19
N VAL A 15 75.38 -25.45 -7.25
CA VAL A 15 74.97 -24.34 -6.39
C VAL A 15 74.76 -23.07 -7.22
N LEU A 16 75.69 -22.74 -8.11
CA LEU A 16 75.56 -21.58 -9.00
C LEU A 16 74.37 -21.72 -9.95
N GLY A 17 74.12 -22.93 -10.46
CA GLY A 17 72.94 -23.24 -11.27
C GLY A 17 71.65 -23.07 -10.49
N ALA A 18 71.59 -23.55 -9.25
CA ALA A 18 70.42 -23.39 -8.38
C ALA A 18 70.14 -21.91 -8.06
N VAL A 19 71.20 -21.13 -7.79
CA VAL A 19 71.07 -19.68 -7.55
C VAL A 19 70.62 -18.95 -8.81
N ALA A 20 71.16 -19.32 -9.99
CA ALA A 20 70.73 -18.73 -11.26
C ALA A 20 69.26 -19.05 -11.58
N VAL A 21 68.81 -20.28 -11.35
CA VAL A 21 67.40 -20.67 -11.52
C VAL A 21 66.49 -19.91 -10.54
N ALA A 22 66.91 -19.75 -9.28
CA ALA A 22 66.18 -18.97 -8.30
C ALA A 22 66.09 -17.47 -8.65
N ALA A 23 67.15 -16.90 -9.22
CA ALA A 23 67.18 -15.49 -9.64
C ALA A 23 66.39 -15.22 -10.93
N LEU A 24 66.33 -16.20 -11.84
CA LEU A 24 65.65 -16.08 -13.13
C LEU A 24 64.14 -16.41 -13.07
N ALA A 25 63.66 -16.95 -11.95
CA ALA A 25 62.24 -17.22 -11.72
C ALA A 25 61.73 -16.59 -10.41
N PRO A 26 61.56 -15.24 -10.35
CA PRO A 26 61.07 -14.53 -9.17
C PRO A 26 59.62 -14.83 -8.74
N GLY A 27 59.03 -15.95 -9.20
CA GLY A 27 57.69 -16.42 -8.83
C GLY A 27 57.61 -17.92 -8.53
N ALA A 28 58.72 -18.67 -8.48
CA ALA A 28 58.71 -20.10 -8.18
C ALA A 28 58.58 -20.43 -6.67
N VAL A 29 58.80 -19.42 -5.82
CA VAL A 29 58.47 -19.50 -4.40
C VAL A 29 57.06 -18.95 -4.26
N ALA A 30 56.06 -19.84 -4.28
CA ALA A 30 54.70 -19.48 -3.96
C ALA A 30 54.68 -18.86 -2.56
N ASP A 31 54.33 -17.58 -2.49
CA ASP A 31 54.10 -16.89 -1.24
C ASP A 31 52.97 -17.62 -0.51
N ARG A 32 53.30 -18.32 0.58
CA ARG A 32 52.38 -19.17 1.34
C ARG A 32 51.64 -18.36 2.40
N SER A 33 51.35 -17.09 2.10
CA SER A 33 50.66 -16.14 2.99
C SER A 33 49.19 -15.90 2.61
N ASP A 34 48.70 -16.47 1.51
CA ASP A 34 47.27 -16.60 1.23
C ASP A 34 46.69 -17.77 2.05
N GLU A 35 46.42 -17.54 3.34
CA GLU A 35 45.43 -18.36 4.03
C GLU A 35 44.14 -18.32 3.20
N PRO A 36 43.58 -19.47 2.75
CA PRO A 36 42.39 -19.47 1.92
C PRO A 36 41.28 -18.76 2.70
N VAL A 37 40.87 -17.58 2.21
CA VAL A 37 39.77 -16.82 2.77
C VAL A 37 38.57 -17.75 2.75
N ARG A 38 38.14 -18.21 3.92
CA ARG A 38 36.95 -19.07 4.04
C ARG A 38 35.79 -18.39 3.33
N SER A 39 35.04 -19.13 2.51
CA SER A 39 33.84 -18.56 1.88
C SER A 39 32.88 -18.02 2.93
N SER A 40 32.24 -16.90 2.62
CA SER A 40 31.08 -16.39 3.36
C SER A 40 29.85 -17.23 3.00
N TYR A 41 28.99 -17.43 3.99
CA TYR A 41 27.66 -18.01 3.81
C TYR A 41 26.68 -17.11 4.54
N LEU A 42 25.75 -16.53 3.79
CA LEU A 42 24.62 -15.77 4.32
C LEU A 42 23.35 -16.54 3.99
N THR A 43 22.49 -16.73 4.98
CA THR A 43 21.17 -17.34 4.77
C THR A 43 20.10 -16.39 5.28
N LEU A 44 19.14 -16.07 4.43
CA LEU A 44 17.97 -15.27 4.81
C LEU A 44 16.96 -16.18 5.51
N GLN A 45 16.62 -15.87 6.75
CA GLN A 45 15.48 -16.49 7.42
C GLN A 45 14.16 -15.89 6.88
N GLU A 46 13.05 -16.59 7.14
CA GLU A 46 11.72 -16.15 6.72
C GLU A 46 11.42 -14.70 7.18
N PRO A 47 11.17 -13.77 6.24
CA PRO A 47 10.83 -12.40 6.58
C PRO A 47 9.50 -12.32 7.34
N ARG A 48 9.45 -11.45 8.34
CA ARG A 48 8.20 -11.11 9.04
C ARG A 48 7.76 -9.72 8.63
N VAL A 49 6.46 -9.55 8.44
CA VAL A 49 5.89 -8.28 7.97
C VAL A 49 4.86 -7.80 8.99
N ALA A 50 4.93 -6.52 9.30
CA ALA A 50 3.93 -5.80 10.07
C ALA A 50 3.49 -4.55 9.31
N ALA A 51 2.27 -4.09 9.57
CA ALA A 51 1.86 -2.75 9.15
C ALA A 51 2.59 -1.72 10.04
N GLY A 52 3.18 -0.71 9.41
CA GLY A 52 3.60 0.54 10.05
C GLY A 52 2.51 1.58 9.89
N SER A 53 2.88 2.82 9.59
CA SER A 53 1.91 3.91 9.44
C SER A 53 0.92 3.65 8.29
N VAL A 54 -0.36 3.91 8.55
CA VAL A 54 -1.45 3.74 7.58
C VAL A 54 -2.10 5.09 7.28
N SER A 55 -2.16 5.47 6.00
CA SER A 55 -2.86 6.66 5.51
C SER A 55 -4.10 6.27 4.69
N GLY A 56 -4.87 7.25 4.21
CA GLY A 56 -6.02 6.98 3.34
C GLY A 56 -5.65 6.26 2.04
N GLU A 57 -4.48 6.58 1.48
CA GLU A 57 -4.05 6.14 0.14
C GLU A 57 -2.89 5.13 0.16
N THR A 58 -2.08 5.11 1.20
CA THR A 58 -0.88 4.29 1.29
C THR A 58 -0.70 3.65 2.67
N VAL A 59 0.00 2.52 2.71
CA VAL A 59 0.47 1.88 3.93
C VAL A 59 1.98 1.69 3.88
N GLU A 60 2.64 1.80 5.02
CA GLU A 60 4.00 1.33 5.21
C GLU A 60 4.00 -0.15 5.62
N LEU A 61 4.66 -1.02 4.86
CA LEU A 61 4.93 -2.41 5.24
C LEU A 61 6.33 -2.50 5.82
N SER A 62 6.44 -2.83 7.11
CA SER A 62 7.71 -2.99 7.82
C SER A 62 8.14 -4.46 7.81
N LEU A 63 9.25 -4.75 7.13
CA LEU A 63 9.84 -6.09 7.05
C LEU A 63 10.97 -6.22 8.08
N ASP A 64 10.81 -7.14 9.03
CA ASP A 64 11.86 -7.57 9.93
C ASP A 64 12.62 -8.76 9.29
N LEU A 65 13.86 -8.50 8.89
CA LEU A 65 14.73 -9.44 8.19
C LEU A 65 15.85 -9.94 9.11
N ARG A 66 16.16 -11.23 8.99
CA ARG A 66 17.25 -11.88 9.74
C ARG A 66 18.16 -12.64 8.80
N LEU A 67 19.45 -12.36 8.90
CA LEU A 67 20.50 -12.99 8.12
C LEU A 67 21.43 -13.75 9.04
N ASP A 68 21.50 -15.07 8.88
CA ASP A 68 22.53 -15.87 9.53
C ASP A 68 23.81 -15.80 8.71
N HIS A 69 24.89 -15.33 9.31
CA HIS A 69 26.21 -15.28 8.70
C HIS A 69 27.13 -16.33 9.30
N ARG A 70 27.81 -17.09 8.44
CA ARG A 70 28.83 -18.08 8.81
C ARG A 70 30.01 -18.04 7.83
N GLY A 71 31.18 -18.44 8.31
CA GLY A 71 32.38 -18.58 7.46
C GLY A 71 33.26 -17.32 7.46
N GLY A 72 33.84 -16.99 6.31
CA GLY A 72 34.65 -15.77 6.17
C GLY A 72 33.80 -14.50 6.06
N PRO A 73 34.44 -13.32 5.94
CA PRO A 73 33.74 -12.04 5.96
C PRO A 73 32.92 -11.81 4.68
N ALA A 74 31.61 -11.57 4.82
CA ALA A 74 30.77 -11.13 3.72
C ALA A 74 30.92 -9.62 3.46
N ARG A 75 31.16 -9.22 2.20
CA ARG A 75 31.49 -7.83 1.86
C ARG A 75 30.40 -7.12 1.07
N ASN A 76 30.21 -5.82 1.34
CA ASN A 76 29.26 -4.97 0.63
C ASN A 76 27.85 -5.59 0.53
N VAL A 77 27.36 -6.09 1.67
CA VAL A 77 26.08 -6.78 1.75
C VAL A 77 24.97 -5.75 1.58
N THR A 78 24.06 -6.00 0.64
CA THR A 78 22.91 -5.14 0.33
C THR A 78 21.64 -5.96 0.31
N ILE A 79 20.54 -5.40 0.81
CA ILE A 79 19.21 -5.99 0.70
C ILE A 79 18.38 -5.14 -0.26
N GLU A 80 17.66 -5.79 -1.17
CA GLU A 80 16.61 -5.19 -1.98
C GLU A 80 15.27 -5.84 -1.63
N VAL A 81 14.25 -5.02 -1.39
CA VAL A 81 12.87 -5.47 -1.23
C VAL A 81 12.03 -4.84 -2.35
N GLN A 82 11.36 -5.70 -3.12
CA GLN A 82 10.48 -5.31 -4.20
C GLN A 82 9.05 -5.73 -3.86
N ALA A 83 8.14 -4.75 -3.79
CA ALA A 83 6.71 -4.97 -3.63
C ALA A 83 6.04 -5.05 -4.99
N ILE A 84 5.38 -6.18 -5.25
CA ILE A 84 4.66 -6.46 -6.48
C ILE A 84 3.17 -6.60 -6.13
N ASP A 85 2.34 -5.81 -6.78
CA ASP A 85 0.89 -5.87 -6.63
C ASP A 85 0.36 -7.24 -7.07
N ARG A 86 -0.52 -7.86 -6.26
CA ARG A 86 -0.92 -9.27 -6.49
C ARG A 86 -1.91 -9.43 -7.62
N GLU A 87 -2.71 -8.41 -7.84
CA GLU A 87 -3.82 -8.34 -8.79
C GLU A 87 -3.29 -8.03 -10.21
N THR A 88 -2.43 -7.02 -10.34
CA THR A 88 -1.86 -6.55 -11.61
C THR A 88 -0.52 -7.19 -11.95
N GLY A 89 0.22 -7.70 -10.96
CA GLY A 89 1.57 -8.23 -11.15
C GLY A 89 2.63 -7.16 -11.41
N LEU A 90 2.29 -5.87 -11.28
CA LEU A 90 3.20 -4.75 -11.50
C LEU A 90 4.03 -4.45 -10.25
N VAL A 91 5.25 -3.96 -10.46
CA VAL A 91 6.11 -3.51 -9.36
C VAL A 91 5.58 -2.16 -8.85
N ALA A 92 5.07 -2.15 -7.61
CA ALA A 92 4.58 -0.94 -6.96
C ALA A 92 5.74 -0.13 -6.35
N ARG A 93 6.70 -0.81 -5.71
CA ARG A 93 7.83 -0.16 -5.04
C ARG A 93 9.06 -1.06 -4.99
N THR A 94 10.24 -0.45 -5.05
CA THR A 94 11.52 -1.12 -4.75
C THR A 94 12.30 -0.29 -3.74
N VAL A 95 12.84 -0.92 -2.70
CA VAL A 95 13.64 -0.29 -1.64
C VAL A 95 14.94 -1.07 -1.49
N ARG A 96 16.05 -0.37 -1.32
CA ARG A 96 17.37 -0.96 -1.06
C ARG A 96 17.93 -0.49 0.27
N LYS A 97 18.66 -1.36 0.95
CA LYS A 97 19.33 -1.07 2.22
C LYS A 97 20.70 -1.71 2.26
N ASP A 98 21.72 -0.88 2.47
CA ASP A 98 23.10 -1.31 2.63
C ASP A 98 23.36 -1.78 4.07
N LEU A 99 23.96 -2.96 4.21
CA LEU A 99 24.42 -3.53 5.50
C LEU A 99 25.94 -3.48 5.65
N GLY A 100 26.67 -3.18 4.57
CA GLY A 100 28.13 -3.10 4.58
C GLY A 100 28.79 -4.47 4.77
N ASN A 101 29.87 -4.51 5.55
CA ASN A 101 30.62 -5.74 5.77
C ASN A 101 30.11 -6.49 7.02
N ILE A 102 29.91 -7.81 6.88
CA ILE A 102 29.47 -8.68 7.96
C ILE A 102 30.59 -9.68 8.28
N THR A 103 31.02 -9.70 9.54
CA THR A 103 32.10 -10.57 10.00
C THR A 103 31.67 -11.42 11.19
N GLY A 104 32.32 -12.58 11.36
CA GLY A 104 32.07 -13.51 12.46
C GLY A 104 30.76 -14.29 12.29
N ASN A 105 30.65 -15.40 13.01
CA ASN A 105 29.44 -16.22 12.99
C ASN A 105 28.36 -15.57 13.86
N ARG A 106 27.32 -14.99 13.24
CA ARG A 106 26.27 -14.25 13.96
C ARG A 106 24.99 -14.11 13.14
N GLU A 107 23.88 -13.89 13.84
CA GLU A 107 22.63 -13.40 13.24
C GLU A 107 22.69 -11.87 13.14
N VAL A 108 22.34 -11.32 11.96
CA VAL A 108 22.19 -9.89 11.72
C VAL A 108 20.71 -9.60 11.53
N ARG A 109 20.18 -8.67 12.33
CA ARG A 109 18.78 -8.22 12.26
C ARG A 109 18.72 -6.85 11.62
N THR A 110 17.77 -6.65 10.72
CA THR A 110 17.55 -5.36 10.07
C THR A 110 16.10 -5.19 9.70
N ARG A 111 15.64 -3.94 9.69
CA ARG A 111 14.29 -3.55 9.27
C ARG A 111 14.33 -2.81 7.95
N VAL A 112 13.41 -3.14 7.04
CA VAL A 112 13.20 -2.44 5.78
C VAL A 112 11.73 -2.04 5.67
N ASN A 113 11.48 -0.75 5.49
CA ASN A 113 10.13 -0.23 5.32
C ASN A 113 9.83 -0.01 3.83
N VAL A 114 8.64 -0.42 3.39
CA VAL A 114 8.19 -0.29 2.00
C VAL A 114 6.80 0.33 1.97
N THR A 115 6.71 1.57 1.52
CA THR A 115 5.43 2.26 1.33
C THR A 115 4.79 1.89 0.00
N VAL A 116 3.54 1.44 0.04
CA VAL A 116 2.75 1.00 -1.12
C VAL A 116 1.33 1.57 -1.06
N PRO A 117 0.59 1.64 -2.19
CA PRO A 117 -0.83 1.95 -2.17
C PRO A 117 -1.62 1.05 -1.21
N ARG A 118 -2.63 1.60 -0.54
CA ARG A 118 -3.48 0.89 0.41
C ARG A 118 -4.58 0.13 -0.33
N GLU A 119 -4.18 -0.82 -1.14
CA GLU A 119 -5.06 -1.57 -2.04
C GLU A 119 -4.67 -3.06 -2.04
N GLY A 120 -5.67 -3.95 -2.09
CA GLY A 120 -5.52 -5.38 -2.37
C GLY A 120 -4.45 -6.10 -1.53
N GLY A 121 -3.45 -6.66 -2.20
CA GLY A 121 -2.34 -7.34 -1.55
C GLY A 121 -1.02 -7.28 -2.33
N TYR A 122 0.08 -7.62 -1.66
CA TYR A 122 1.42 -7.52 -2.23
C TYR A 122 2.23 -8.81 -2.05
N ARG A 123 3.06 -9.12 -3.05
CA ARG A 123 4.18 -10.06 -2.96
C ARG A 123 5.46 -9.26 -2.70
N LEU A 124 6.09 -9.50 -1.57
CA LEU A 124 7.33 -8.87 -1.17
C LEU A 124 8.51 -9.79 -1.49
N HIS A 125 9.21 -9.49 -2.57
CA HIS A 125 10.42 -10.19 -2.98
C HIS A 125 11.64 -9.56 -2.31
N THR A 126 12.29 -10.29 -1.42
CA THR A 126 13.55 -9.89 -0.79
C THR A 126 14.71 -10.55 -1.54
N ARG A 127 15.76 -9.78 -1.86
CA ARG A 127 16.99 -10.26 -2.48
C ARG A 127 18.18 -9.74 -1.70
N VAL A 128 19.13 -10.61 -1.42
CA VAL A 128 20.37 -10.25 -0.72
C VAL A 128 21.52 -10.36 -1.71
N TYR A 129 22.35 -9.33 -1.71
CA TYR A 129 23.51 -9.24 -2.57
C TYR A 129 24.77 -9.17 -1.73
N GLU A 130 25.83 -9.84 -2.17
CA GLU A 130 27.20 -9.68 -1.68
C GLU A 130 28.07 -9.23 -2.86
N ASN A 131 28.78 -8.10 -2.73
CA ASN A 131 29.55 -7.49 -3.82
C ASN A 131 28.79 -7.36 -5.16
N GLY A 132 27.46 -7.15 -5.10
CA GLY A 132 26.60 -7.04 -6.27
C GLY A 132 26.10 -8.36 -6.87
N GLU A 133 26.58 -9.50 -6.39
CA GLU A 133 26.07 -10.82 -6.77
C GLU A 133 24.92 -11.22 -5.85
N ARG A 134 23.81 -11.69 -6.44
CA ARG A 134 22.64 -12.13 -5.67
C ARG A 134 22.90 -13.50 -5.08
N ILE A 135 22.93 -13.59 -3.75
CA ILE A 135 23.24 -14.82 -3.04
C ILE A 135 22.03 -15.48 -2.39
N GLU A 136 21.01 -14.70 -2.02
CA GLU A 136 19.81 -15.22 -1.33
C GLU A 136 18.53 -14.51 -1.78
N THR A 137 17.41 -15.21 -1.65
CA THR A 137 16.07 -14.69 -1.97
C THR A 137 15.02 -15.14 -0.97
N GLY A 138 14.07 -14.26 -0.68
CA GLY A 138 12.90 -14.56 0.13
C GLY A 138 11.63 -14.02 -0.51
N LEU A 139 10.49 -14.65 -0.21
CA LEU A 139 9.17 -14.21 -0.63
C LEU A 139 8.22 -14.23 0.57
N THR A 140 7.51 -13.12 0.77
CA THR A 140 6.41 -13.03 1.72
C THR A 140 5.20 -12.43 1.04
N GLU A 141 4.01 -12.96 1.32
CA GLU A 141 2.75 -12.42 0.82
C GLU A 141 2.00 -11.67 1.91
N VAL A 142 1.43 -10.53 1.57
CA VAL A 142 0.51 -9.75 2.41
C VAL A 142 -0.81 -9.61 1.65
N ARG A 143 -1.93 -9.65 2.37
CA ARG A 143 -3.29 -9.58 1.81
C ARG A 143 -4.16 -8.67 2.67
N GLY A 144 -5.21 -8.10 2.06
CA GLY A 144 -6.20 -7.28 2.77
C GLY A 144 -5.62 -5.94 3.21
N VAL A 145 -4.70 -5.38 2.44
CA VAL A 145 -4.04 -4.12 2.78
C VAL A 145 -5.02 -2.95 2.74
N ASP A 146 -6.02 -3.02 1.85
CA ASP A 146 -7.16 -2.10 1.76
C ASP A 146 -8.00 -2.02 3.05
N SER A 147 -8.01 -3.10 3.84
CA SER A 147 -8.78 -3.18 5.09
C SER A 147 -8.09 -2.54 6.30
N LEU A 148 -6.83 -2.14 6.16
CA LEU A 148 -6.09 -1.48 7.23
C LEU A 148 -6.67 -0.10 7.49
N THR A 149 -7.08 0.15 8.73
CA THR A 149 -7.61 1.45 9.15
C THR A 149 -6.46 2.46 9.23
N PRO A 150 -6.59 3.66 8.63
CA PRO A 150 -5.61 4.73 8.78
C PRO A 150 -5.37 5.07 10.25
N ASP A 151 -4.16 5.51 10.59
CA ASP A 151 -3.86 6.06 11.92
C ASP A 151 -4.66 7.34 12.11
N SER A 152 -5.83 7.21 12.74
CA SER A 152 -6.88 8.19 12.59
C SER A 152 -6.99 9.11 13.82
N LEU A 153 -6.72 10.38 13.54
CA LEU A 153 -7.36 11.47 14.24
C LEU A 153 -8.78 11.59 13.65
N GLU A 154 -9.81 11.34 14.46
CA GLU A 154 -11.20 11.30 13.99
C GLU A 154 -12.07 12.31 14.74
N PHE A 155 -13.13 12.76 14.09
CA PHE A 155 -14.20 13.49 14.77
C PHE A 155 -14.82 12.64 15.87
N HIS A 156 -14.75 13.15 17.10
CA HIS A 156 -15.34 12.52 18.27
C HIS A 156 -16.86 12.54 18.14
N ARG A 157 -17.47 11.37 18.30
CA ARG A 157 -18.92 11.22 18.36
C ARG A 157 -19.31 10.90 19.79
N PHE A 158 -20.18 11.73 20.35
CA PHE A 158 -20.68 11.56 21.70
C PHE A 158 -21.91 10.63 21.67
N THR A 159 -21.68 9.33 21.74
CA THR A 159 -22.78 8.36 21.95
C THR A 159 -22.98 8.17 23.44
N SER A 160 -23.96 8.86 24.02
CA SER A 160 -24.33 8.68 25.43
C SER A 160 -25.82 8.93 25.64
N GLY A 161 -26.57 7.87 25.99
CA GLY A 161 -27.78 7.99 26.81
C GLY A 161 -29.00 8.71 26.23
N GLY A 162 -29.15 8.80 24.91
CA GLY A 162 -30.42 9.19 24.27
C GLY A 162 -30.47 10.58 23.62
N ALA A 163 -29.36 11.33 23.59
CA ALA A 163 -29.22 12.52 22.73
C ALA A 163 -27.80 12.56 22.15
N ASP A 164 -27.67 12.46 20.83
CA ASP A 164 -26.39 12.63 20.15
C ASP A 164 -25.99 14.12 20.24
N LEU A 165 -24.87 14.42 20.91
CA LEU A 165 -24.33 15.78 20.88
C LEU A 165 -23.77 16.08 19.48
N PRO A 166 -23.92 17.32 18.98
CA PRO A 166 -23.40 17.69 17.68
C PRO A 166 -21.87 17.53 17.66
N VAL A 167 -21.37 16.97 16.56
CA VAL A 167 -19.94 16.72 16.34
C VAL A 167 -19.16 18.04 16.18
N ILE A 168 -19.84 19.08 15.70
CA ILE A 168 -19.35 20.45 15.61
C ILE A 168 -20.30 21.32 16.42
N SER A 169 -19.79 21.89 17.52
CA SER A 169 -20.52 22.90 18.29
C SER A 169 -20.23 24.30 17.75
N TYR A 170 -21.13 25.24 18.00
CA TYR A 170 -20.96 26.64 17.63
C TYR A 170 -21.46 27.56 18.73
N SER A 171 -20.85 28.73 18.84
CA SER A 171 -21.30 29.84 19.67
C SER A 171 -21.42 31.08 18.80
N PRO A 172 -22.64 31.61 18.60
CA PRO A 172 -22.81 32.87 17.90
C PRO A 172 -22.37 34.05 18.78
N THR A 173 -21.66 34.99 18.20
CA THR A 173 -21.42 36.31 18.78
C THR A 173 -21.99 37.35 17.81
N GLU A 174 -22.79 38.29 18.33
CA GLU A 174 -23.32 39.37 17.50
C GLU A 174 -22.15 40.16 16.89
N ALA A 175 -22.20 40.27 15.56
CA ALA A 175 -21.37 41.19 14.80
C ALA A 175 -22.31 42.22 14.17
N ASP A 176 -21.80 43.43 13.96
CA ASP A 176 -22.56 44.51 13.31
C ASP A 176 -22.89 44.14 11.85
N ASP A 177 -23.88 44.83 11.25
CA ASP A 177 -24.20 44.77 9.81
C ASP A 177 -24.76 43.43 9.26
N ASN A 178 -25.78 42.84 9.91
CA ASN A 178 -26.52 41.65 9.40
C ASN A 178 -25.60 40.42 9.18
N ARG A 179 -24.53 40.35 9.97
CA ARG A 179 -23.53 39.29 9.99
C ARG A 179 -23.43 38.72 11.39
N THR A 180 -23.06 37.46 11.50
CA THR A 180 -22.89 36.77 12.78
C THR A 180 -21.59 36.01 12.74
N ALA A 181 -20.72 36.31 13.71
CA ALA A 181 -19.52 35.53 13.93
C ALA A 181 -19.90 34.23 14.66
N LEU A 182 -19.49 33.10 14.09
CA LEU A 182 -19.68 31.77 14.65
C LEU A 182 -18.33 31.23 15.11
N GLU A 183 -18.11 31.19 16.42
CA GLU A 183 -17.01 30.40 16.98
C GLU A 183 -17.42 28.92 16.93
N THR A 184 -16.83 28.17 16.01
CA THR A 184 -17.05 26.72 15.90
C THR A 184 -15.98 25.96 16.67
N ARG A 185 -16.39 24.89 17.35
CA ARG A 185 -15.48 24.00 18.10
C ARG A 185 -15.78 22.56 17.76
N THR A 186 -14.72 21.82 17.43
CA THR A 186 -14.78 20.39 17.14
C THR A 186 -13.97 19.60 18.16
N TRP A 187 -14.22 18.30 18.25
CA TRP A 187 -13.44 17.39 19.08
C TRP A 187 -12.84 16.33 18.18
N LEU A 188 -11.51 16.22 18.19
CA LEU A 188 -10.76 15.31 17.35
C LEU A 188 -9.96 14.35 18.22
N THR A 189 -10.34 13.08 18.26
CA THR A 189 -9.69 12.07 19.11
C THR A 189 -8.72 11.25 18.28
N ASN A 190 -7.47 11.17 18.72
CA ASN A 190 -6.52 10.22 18.16
C ASN A 190 -6.81 8.84 18.74
N ARG A 191 -7.35 7.95 17.91
CA ARG A 191 -7.65 6.55 18.27
C ARG A 191 -6.51 5.59 17.89
N GLY A 192 -5.49 6.07 17.19
CA GLY A 192 -4.30 5.31 16.84
C GLY A 192 -3.34 5.14 18.01
N GLU A 193 -2.32 4.30 17.79
CA GLU A 193 -1.28 3.99 18.78
C GLU A 193 -0.06 4.93 18.70
N GLU A 194 0.04 5.73 17.64
CA GLU A 194 1.10 6.74 17.43
C GLU A 194 0.56 8.18 17.49
N PRO A 195 1.39 9.19 17.81
CA PRO A 195 0.98 10.59 17.71
C PRO A 195 0.59 10.97 16.28
N ALA A 196 -0.50 11.73 16.14
CA ALA A 196 -1.02 12.18 14.84
C ALA A 196 -0.95 13.71 14.75
N GLY A 197 -0.20 14.25 13.80
CA GLY A 197 -0.05 15.69 13.59
C GLY A 197 0.01 16.06 12.11
N GLY A 198 0.23 17.35 11.82
CA GLY A 198 0.32 17.85 10.45
C GLY A 198 -1.01 17.82 9.70
N LEU A 199 -2.13 17.97 10.44
CA LEU A 199 -3.46 17.96 9.85
C LEU A 199 -3.98 19.38 9.66
N GLU A 200 -4.89 19.55 8.71
CA GLU A 200 -5.63 20.77 8.49
C GLU A 200 -7.11 20.49 8.67
N LEU A 201 -7.77 21.22 9.57
CA LEU A 201 -9.21 21.20 9.71
C LEU A 201 -9.79 22.38 8.92
N VAL A 202 -10.57 22.07 7.90
CA VAL A 202 -11.37 23.03 7.15
C VAL A 202 -12.79 22.96 7.68
N VAL A 203 -13.34 24.09 8.11
CA VAL A 203 -14.76 24.21 8.48
C VAL A 203 -15.43 25.15 7.48
N ARG A 204 -16.55 24.72 6.90
CA ARG A 204 -17.39 25.57 6.03
C ARG A 204 -18.80 25.69 6.58
N ALA A 205 -19.39 26.86 6.42
CA ALA A 205 -20.82 27.09 6.64
C ALA A 205 -21.55 27.10 5.30
N ARG A 206 -22.46 26.16 5.10
CA ARG A 206 -23.30 26.07 3.91
C ARG A 206 -24.74 26.39 4.28
N GLN A 207 -25.33 27.41 3.67
CA GLN A 207 -26.70 27.81 3.96
C GLN A 207 -27.66 26.68 3.57
N VAL A 208 -28.61 26.35 4.45
CA VAL A 208 -29.51 25.20 4.30
C VAL A 208 -30.38 25.32 3.05
N GLU A 209 -30.94 26.50 2.78
CA GLU A 209 -31.93 26.68 1.71
C GLU A 209 -31.31 26.75 0.30
N SER A 210 -30.18 27.45 0.16
CA SER A 210 -29.55 27.65 -1.15
C SER A 210 -28.37 26.70 -1.43
N ASN A 211 -27.89 25.98 -0.41
CA ASN A 211 -26.64 25.21 -0.46
C ASN A 211 -25.38 26.03 -0.80
N LEU A 212 -25.46 27.37 -0.76
CA LEU A 212 -24.30 28.23 -0.97
C LEU A 212 -23.39 28.20 0.27
N ILE A 213 -22.08 28.15 0.02
CA ILE A 213 -21.09 28.32 1.09
C ILE A 213 -21.06 29.80 1.46
N ALA A 214 -21.47 30.11 2.68
CA ALA A 214 -21.46 31.47 3.21
C ALA A 214 -20.08 31.88 3.70
N ASP A 215 -19.33 30.93 4.26
CA ASP A 215 -17.93 31.14 4.66
C ASP A 215 -17.17 29.82 4.83
N ARG A 216 -15.83 29.90 4.84
CA ARG A 216 -14.92 28.79 5.09
C ARG A 216 -13.63 29.29 5.72
N ALA A 217 -13.22 28.63 6.79
CA ALA A 217 -11.93 28.87 7.43
C ALA A 217 -11.17 27.56 7.67
N THR A 218 -9.87 27.68 7.95
CA THR A 218 -8.95 26.55 8.09
C THR A 218 -8.03 26.77 9.27
N VAL A 219 -7.80 25.72 10.06
CA VAL A 219 -6.84 25.73 11.17
C VAL A 219 -5.94 24.51 11.10
N ARG A 220 -4.66 24.70 11.40
CA ARG A 220 -3.71 23.59 11.51
C ARG A 220 -3.84 22.91 12.86
N ILE A 221 -3.65 21.61 12.83
CA ILE A 221 -3.65 20.76 14.01
C ILE A 221 -2.26 20.18 14.14
N ASP A 222 -1.61 20.60 15.22
CA ASP A 222 -0.33 20.06 15.63
C ASP A 222 -0.48 18.61 16.10
N GLU A 223 0.55 18.08 16.75
CA GLU A 223 0.56 16.70 17.20
C GLU A 223 -0.46 16.42 18.32
N VAL A 224 -1.30 15.42 18.10
CA VAL A 224 -2.24 14.86 19.08
C VAL A 224 -1.74 13.47 19.47
N ARG A 225 -1.39 13.30 20.74
CA ARG A 225 -0.91 12.01 21.28
C ARG A 225 -2.00 10.92 21.25
N PRO A 226 -1.61 9.63 21.24
CA PRO A 226 -2.53 8.49 21.33
C PRO A 226 -3.54 8.63 22.48
N GLY A 227 -4.80 8.35 22.20
CA GLY A 227 -5.90 8.41 23.16
C GLY A 227 -6.23 9.82 23.68
N ARG A 228 -5.68 10.88 23.07
CA ARG A 228 -5.99 12.27 23.41
C ARG A 228 -6.96 12.89 22.42
N THR A 229 -7.68 13.89 22.90
CA THR A 229 -8.62 14.68 22.11
C THR A 229 -8.10 16.10 21.99
N ALA A 230 -7.96 16.60 20.76
CA ALA A 230 -7.75 18.01 20.46
C ALA A 230 -9.10 18.71 20.26
N THR A 231 -9.16 19.99 20.60
CA THR A 231 -10.37 20.81 20.50
C THR A 231 -10.13 22.10 19.71
N PRO A 232 -9.84 22.00 18.40
CA PRO A 232 -9.57 23.19 17.59
C PRO A 232 -10.83 24.03 17.45
N THR A 233 -10.61 25.34 17.38
CA THR A 233 -11.66 26.35 17.26
C THR A 233 -11.44 27.14 15.97
N VAL A 234 -12.52 27.44 15.25
CA VAL A 234 -12.50 28.17 13.98
C VAL A 234 -13.63 29.18 13.99
N GLU A 235 -13.32 30.44 13.67
CA GLU A 235 -14.32 31.49 13.49
C GLU A 235 -14.80 31.50 12.03
N LEU A 236 -16.11 31.58 11.84
CA LEU A 236 -16.76 31.79 10.55
C LEU A 236 -17.62 33.04 10.63
N ASP A 237 -17.66 33.83 9.57
CA ASP A 237 -18.52 35.00 9.49
C ASP A 237 -19.62 34.74 8.44
N VAL A 238 -20.86 34.64 8.90
CA VAL A 238 -22.01 34.25 8.06
C VAL A 238 -23.10 35.31 8.10
N PRO A 239 -23.95 35.42 7.05
CA PRO A 239 -25.16 36.24 7.14
C PRO A 239 -26.05 35.83 8.34
N SER A 240 -26.58 36.81 9.07
CA SER A 240 -27.51 36.57 10.16
C SER A 240 -28.87 36.05 9.67
N ASN A 241 -29.64 35.43 10.56
CA ASN A 241 -31.04 35.01 10.31
C ASN A 241 -31.20 33.91 9.24
N TYR A 242 -30.18 33.08 9.05
CA TYR A 242 -30.26 31.88 8.22
C TYR A 242 -29.72 30.67 8.93
N ASN A 243 -30.15 29.49 8.51
CA ASN A 243 -29.63 28.24 9.03
C ASN A 243 -28.49 27.71 8.17
N TYR A 244 -27.55 27.02 8.81
CA TYR A 244 -26.35 26.52 8.18
C TYR A 244 -26.10 25.05 8.49
N TYR A 245 -25.55 24.32 7.52
CA TYR A 245 -24.76 23.12 7.77
C TYR A 245 -23.30 23.53 7.99
N LEU A 246 -22.77 23.20 9.16
CA LEU A 246 -21.35 23.27 9.44
C LEU A 246 -20.73 21.96 8.99
N ASP A 247 -19.95 21.99 7.91
CA ASP A 247 -19.20 20.82 7.43
C ASP A 247 -17.72 20.97 7.85
N GLY A 248 -17.24 20.02 8.65
CA GLY A 248 -15.84 19.88 9.02
C GLY A 248 -15.16 18.83 8.13
N ILE A 249 -14.03 19.17 7.54
CA ILE A 249 -13.22 18.31 6.67
C ILE A 249 -11.81 18.29 7.26
N LEU A 250 -11.32 17.10 7.59
CA LEU A 250 -9.98 16.90 8.11
C LEU A 250 -9.08 16.41 6.98
N LEU A 251 -8.00 17.15 6.72
CA LEU A 251 -7.03 16.84 5.68
C LEU A 251 -5.67 16.51 6.29
N ARG A 252 -4.92 15.63 5.62
CA ARG A 252 -3.49 15.42 5.82
C ARG A 252 -2.83 15.46 4.45
N ASP A 253 -1.88 16.37 4.26
CA ASP A 253 -1.17 16.53 2.99
C ASP A 253 -2.09 16.64 1.75
N GLY A 254 -3.25 17.30 1.93
CA GLY A 254 -4.26 17.49 0.88
C GLY A 254 -5.25 16.32 0.70
N VAL A 255 -5.05 15.21 1.40
CA VAL A 255 -5.96 14.05 1.37
C VAL A 255 -7.02 14.17 2.46
N ILE A 256 -8.29 13.98 2.13
CA ILE A 256 -9.38 13.96 3.12
C ILE A 256 -9.29 12.67 3.94
N VAL A 257 -9.03 12.80 5.23
CA VAL A 257 -8.94 11.68 6.19
C VAL A 257 -10.16 11.58 7.10
N GLY A 258 -11.04 12.58 7.10
CA GLY A 258 -12.29 12.54 7.83
C GLY A 258 -13.23 13.69 7.47
N SER A 259 -14.52 13.49 7.74
CA SER A 259 -15.54 14.53 7.59
C SER A 259 -16.66 14.38 8.62
N ALA A 260 -17.25 15.51 9.03
CA ALA A 260 -18.43 15.56 9.87
C ALA A 260 -19.32 16.74 9.49
N THR A 261 -20.61 16.64 9.77
CA THR A 261 -21.58 17.72 9.55
C THR A 261 -22.42 17.93 10.80
N SER A 262 -22.73 19.17 11.14
CA SER A 262 -23.70 19.52 12.19
C SER A 262 -24.53 20.73 11.76
N GLY A 263 -25.78 20.79 12.22
CA GLY A 263 -26.65 21.94 11.96
C GLY A 263 -26.35 23.11 12.88
N ALA A 264 -26.39 24.32 12.35
CA ALA A 264 -26.38 25.57 13.11
C ALA A 264 -27.65 26.36 12.82
N MET A 265 -28.44 26.57 13.86
CA MET A 265 -29.69 27.31 13.83
C MET A 265 -29.44 28.74 14.29
N LEU A 266 -29.48 29.69 13.36
CA LEU A 266 -29.51 31.13 13.66
C LEU A 266 -30.86 31.75 13.33
N ASP A 267 -31.72 31.05 12.57
CA ASP A 267 -33.11 31.42 12.38
C ASP A 267 -34.00 30.51 13.26
N PRO A 268 -34.48 30.99 14.42
CA PRO A 268 -35.30 30.18 15.32
C PRO A 268 -36.72 29.91 14.78
N SER A 269 -37.14 30.61 13.72
CA SER A 269 -38.47 30.43 13.13
C SER A 269 -38.56 29.25 12.16
N ARG A 270 -37.40 28.71 11.75
CA ARG A 270 -37.30 27.59 10.80
C ARG A 270 -36.33 26.55 11.36
N PRO A 271 -36.74 25.30 11.64
CA PRO A 271 -35.82 24.29 12.12
C PRO A 271 -34.84 23.87 11.00
N VAL A 272 -33.61 23.51 11.39
CA VAL A 272 -32.67 22.82 10.51
C VAL A 272 -33.17 21.38 10.34
N PRO A 273 -33.36 20.87 9.11
CA PRO A 273 -33.69 19.47 8.91
C PRO A 273 -32.63 18.59 9.58
N GLU A 274 -33.06 17.56 10.31
CA GLU A 274 -32.13 16.55 10.81
C GLU A 274 -31.35 15.96 9.63
N ASN A 275 -30.07 15.67 9.86
CA ASN A 275 -29.21 15.05 8.85
C ASN A 275 -29.58 13.56 8.73
N THR A 276 -30.74 13.26 8.17
CA THR A 276 -31.15 11.89 7.82
C THR A 276 -30.26 11.41 6.69
N THR A 277 -29.39 10.47 7.01
CA THR A 277 -28.59 9.78 6.01
C THR A 277 -29.52 8.87 5.21
N ARG A 278 -29.97 9.33 4.04
CA ARG A 278 -30.72 8.58 3.00
C ARG A 278 -32.04 7.96 3.45
N GLU A 279 -33.15 8.42 2.91
CA GLU A 279 -34.17 7.46 2.48
C GLU A 279 -33.54 6.68 1.31
N GLU A 280 -33.40 5.37 1.47
CA GLU A 280 -33.31 4.47 0.31
C GLU A 280 -34.63 4.62 -0.43
N VAL A 281 -34.66 5.54 -1.40
CA VAL A 281 -35.70 5.52 -2.41
C VAL A 281 -35.39 4.29 -3.24
N GLU A 282 -36.13 3.20 -2.99
CA GLU A 282 -36.13 2.06 -3.87
C GLU A 282 -36.42 2.59 -5.28
N PHE A 283 -35.46 2.43 -6.19
CA PHE A 283 -35.61 2.88 -7.56
C PHE A 283 -36.72 2.03 -8.19
N ASP A 284 -37.96 2.53 -8.15
CA ASP A 284 -39.09 1.91 -8.81
C ASP A 284 -39.04 2.30 -10.30
N ALA A 285 -38.56 1.37 -11.12
CA ALA A 285 -38.51 1.55 -12.57
C ALA A 285 -39.90 1.54 -13.23
N GLY A 286 -41.00 1.40 -12.47
CA GLY A 286 -42.37 1.39 -12.98
C GLY A 286 -42.83 2.71 -13.59
N ASP A 287 -42.32 3.85 -13.12
CA ASP A 287 -42.69 5.18 -13.64
C ASP A 287 -42.08 5.50 -15.01
N PHE A 288 -41.12 4.70 -15.47
CA PHE A 288 -40.47 4.85 -16.78
C PHE A 288 -40.97 3.85 -17.83
N THR A 289 -41.84 2.91 -17.47
CA THR A 289 -42.58 2.12 -18.46
C THR A 289 -43.77 2.91 -18.96
N SER A 290 -43.55 3.68 -20.03
CA SER A 290 -44.66 4.13 -20.87
C SER A 290 -45.42 2.89 -21.34
N GLU A 291 -46.73 2.85 -21.05
CA GLU A 291 -47.64 1.85 -21.59
C GLU A 291 -47.41 1.75 -23.09
N THR A 292 -46.93 0.59 -23.55
CA THR A 292 -46.73 0.34 -24.98
C THR A 292 -48.11 0.43 -25.63
N PRO A 293 -48.36 1.39 -26.53
CA PRO A 293 -49.67 1.50 -27.17
C PRO A 293 -49.92 0.23 -27.98
N GLU A 294 -51.01 -0.48 -27.68
CA GLU A 294 -51.46 -1.60 -28.51
C GLU A 294 -51.73 -1.09 -29.93
N PRO A 295 -51.05 -1.63 -30.97
CA PRO A 295 -51.33 -1.23 -32.33
C PRO A 295 -52.71 -1.75 -32.77
N PRO A 296 -53.40 -1.04 -33.69
CA PRO A 296 -54.73 -1.44 -34.14
C PRO A 296 -54.68 -2.81 -34.81
N ARG A 297 -55.64 -3.67 -34.47
CA ARG A 297 -55.82 -4.98 -35.14
C ARG A 297 -56.42 -4.76 -36.53
N ASP A 298 -55.56 -4.65 -37.53
CA ASP A 298 -55.97 -4.87 -38.92
C ASP A 298 -55.86 -6.36 -39.27
N ARG A 299 -56.95 -6.87 -39.84
CA ARG A 299 -57.11 -8.23 -40.34
C ARG A 299 -56.35 -8.40 -41.67
N ASP A 300 -56.04 -9.66 -41.93
CA ASP A 300 -55.62 -10.26 -43.20
C ASP A 300 -54.18 -10.01 -43.67
N THR A 301 -53.32 -11.03 -43.56
CA THR A 301 -52.24 -11.43 -44.51
C THR A 301 -51.47 -12.67 -43.95
N PRO A 302 -50.97 -13.59 -44.82
CA PRO A 302 -50.85 -15.02 -44.53
C PRO A 302 -49.56 -15.45 -43.81
N ALA A 303 -49.59 -16.67 -43.26
CA ALA A 303 -48.48 -17.32 -42.56
C ALA A 303 -47.20 -17.38 -43.42
N PRO A 304 -46.07 -16.82 -42.94
CA PRO A 304 -44.79 -16.98 -43.59
C PRO A 304 -44.01 -18.15 -43.01
N THR A 305 -43.46 -18.89 -43.97
CA THR A 305 -42.55 -20.03 -43.93
C THR A 305 -41.38 -19.86 -42.96
N VAL A 306 -41.08 -20.94 -42.23
CA VAL A 306 -39.88 -21.09 -41.42
C VAL A 306 -38.67 -21.19 -42.34
N GLU A 307 -37.77 -20.22 -42.29
CA GLU A 307 -36.47 -20.27 -42.96
C GLU A 307 -35.33 -20.14 -41.94
N SER A 308 -34.36 -21.04 -42.10
CA SER A 308 -33.26 -21.33 -41.18
C SER A 308 -32.09 -20.35 -41.31
N GLY A 309 -31.52 -19.95 -40.17
CA GLY A 309 -30.20 -19.33 -40.04
C GLY A 309 -29.32 -20.08 -39.03
N PRO A 310 -27.99 -20.06 -39.14
CA PRO A 310 -27.16 -21.26 -38.98
C PRO A 310 -26.73 -21.55 -37.53
N GLY A 311 -27.32 -22.58 -36.93
CA GLY A 311 -26.90 -23.15 -35.63
C GLY A 311 -26.06 -24.42 -35.81
N PHE A 312 -24.76 -24.28 -36.10
CA PHE A 312 -23.79 -25.37 -36.01
C PHE A 312 -23.44 -25.64 -34.54
N GLY A 313 -24.31 -26.33 -33.80
CA GLY A 313 -24.07 -26.65 -32.39
C GLY A 313 -24.21 -28.12 -32.01
N ILE A 314 -25.00 -28.91 -32.76
CA ILE A 314 -25.41 -30.26 -32.31
C ILE A 314 -25.00 -31.37 -33.29
N ALA A 315 -24.95 -31.10 -34.60
CA ALA A 315 -24.58 -32.10 -35.59
C ALA A 315 -23.07 -32.40 -35.63
N VAL A 316 -22.22 -31.39 -35.40
CA VAL A 316 -20.75 -31.54 -35.39
C VAL A 316 -20.29 -32.34 -34.15
N THR A 317 -20.97 -32.16 -33.02
CA THR A 317 -20.71 -32.87 -31.77
C THR A 317 -21.04 -34.36 -31.87
N LEU A 318 -22.13 -34.73 -32.55
CA LEU A 318 -22.48 -36.14 -32.79
C LEU A 318 -21.53 -36.83 -33.77
N LEU A 319 -21.07 -36.14 -34.82
CA LEU A 319 -20.08 -36.68 -35.76
C LEU A 319 -18.71 -36.90 -35.12
N ALA A 320 -18.27 -35.99 -34.23
CA ALA A 320 -17.02 -36.14 -33.50
C ALA A 320 -17.05 -37.34 -32.53
N LEU A 321 -18.18 -37.57 -31.84
CA LEU A 321 -18.36 -38.72 -30.96
C LEU A 321 -18.36 -40.06 -31.71
N LEU A 322 -19.00 -40.12 -32.88
CA LEU A 322 -18.99 -41.33 -33.71
C LEU A 322 -17.60 -41.63 -34.30
N ALA A 323 -16.85 -40.61 -34.70
CA ALA A 323 -15.47 -40.78 -35.17
C ALA A 323 -14.54 -41.28 -34.05
N ALA A 324 -14.67 -40.74 -32.83
CA ALA A 324 -13.90 -41.19 -31.68
C ALA A 324 -14.23 -42.64 -31.28
N ALA A 325 -15.51 -43.02 -31.31
CA ALA A 325 -15.94 -44.39 -31.03
C ALA A 325 -15.42 -45.39 -32.09
N PHE A 326 -15.42 -45.00 -33.37
CA PHE A 326 -14.93 -45.85 -34.45
C PHE A 326 -13.40 -46.07 -34.39
N VAL A 327 -12.62 -45.04 -34.06
CA VAL A 327 -11.16 -45.16 -33.87
C VAL A 327 -10.82 -45.98 -32.63
N ALA A 328 -11.58 -45.83 -31.55
CA ALA A 328 -11.40 -46.66 -30.34
C ALA A 328 -11.74 -48.14 -30.59
N HIS A 329 -12.74 -48.42 -31.45
CA HIS A 329 -13.10 -49.79 -31.80
C HIS A 329 -12.06 -50.46 -32.72
N ARG A 330 -11.39 -49.70 -33.59
CA ARG A 330 -10.34 -50.21 -34.49
C ARG A 330 -8.96 -50.42 -33.84
N ARG A 331 -8.73 -49.91 -32.64
CA ARG A 331 -7.45 -50.05 -31.91
C ARG A 331 -7.49 -51.08 -30.79
N ARG A 332 -8.53 -51.91 -30.71
CA ARG A 332 -8.55 -53.11 -29.88
C ARG A 332 -8.13 -54.32 -30.74
N PRO A 333 -6.91 -54.86 -30.57
CA PRO A 333 -6.62 -56.22 -31.01
C PRO A 333 -7.39 -57.25 -30.18
#